data_AF-A0A8C5MVS6-F1
#
_entry.id   AF-A0A8C5MVS6-F1
#
_cell.length_a   1.000
_cell.length_b   1.000
_cell.length_c   1.000
_cell.angle_alpha   90.00
_cell.angle_beta   90.00
_cell.angle_gamma   90.00
#
_symmetry.space_group_name_H-M   'P 1'
#
loop_
_entity.id
_entity.type
_entity.pdbx_description
1 polymer ?
#
loop_
_entity_poly.entity_id
_entity_poly.type
_entity_poly.pdbx_seq_one_letter_code
_entity_poly.pdbx_strand_id
1 'polypeptide(L)'
;MSCFQHLGEEPGALPRPPAPERAERGAVLLSCHIRELCGGAVPAAGSPPAAAAGAGDPSSSRNRSGNNTMEEFLQRAKSRLDRCKHLEKVHTVIGNKCCDLDSIISTLTYAYYLEKIASHNVLCLPVLNVSRVEFNFYSETRFILKELDIPESFLIFRDEINLQRLNDEGRLSITLVNFSMLASEDGSLEASVVKVINPDKSAEMLHDSSSSLVAQEILEEAPDLVTRQLAHLLRGSILFSWLSVEHERIPAHQEDIVYALEERFPELPPREDIISCLQETKLHTQGVSIDEILLKDFKELSDGDIKVAISTIFMTLERREFIFCFLLSNIISLS
;
A
#
# COMPACT_ATOMS: atom_id res chain seq x y z
N MET A 1 -16.85 -15.17 66.71
CA MET A 1 -18.32 -15.09 66.86
C MET A 1 -18.82 -13.96 65.99
N SER A 2 -19.92 -14.13 65.24
CA SER A 2 -20.63 -13.11 64.44
C SER A 2 -19.82 -12.51 63.26
N CYS A 3 -20.32 -12.41 62.01
CA CYS A 3 -21.54 -12.98 61.42
C CYS A 3 -21.37 -13.17 59.90
N PHE A 4 -22.15 -14.09 59.32
CA PHE A 4 -22.39 -14.24 57.87
C PHE A 4 -23.78 -13.66 57.53
N GLN A 5 -24.14 -13.62 56.23
CA GLN A 5 -25.42 -13.13 55.63
C GLN A 5 -25.46 -11.59 55.48
N HIS A 6 -25.94 -10.96 54.40
CA HIS A 6 -26.70 -11.31 53.16
C HIS A 6 -26.22 -10.34 52.04
N LEU A 7 -26.35 -10.50 50.70
CA LEU A 7 -26.97 -11.40 49.70
C LEU A 7 -25.97 -11.52 48.49
N GLY A 8 -26.21 -12.06 47.28
CA GLY A 8 -27.39 -12.68 46.64
C GLY A 8 -27.83 -12.01 45.32
N GLU A 9 -26.97 -11.97 44.28
CA GLU A 9 -27.36 -11.61 42.89
C GLU A 9 -26.69 -12.55 41.86
N GLU A 10 -27.41 -12.84 40.77
CA GLU A 10 -26.99 -13.71 39.66
C GLU A 10 -25.91 -13.06 38.77
N PRO A 11 -25.08 -13.83 38.04
CA PRO A 11 -24.15 -13.27 37.06
C PRO A 11 -24.93 -12.68 35.88
N GLY A 12 -25.07 -11.35 35.88
CA GLY A 12 -25.66 -10.60 34.77
C GLY A 12 -24.98 -10.94 33.45
N ALA A 13 -25.77 -11.30 32.44
CA ALA A 13 -25.25 -11.68 31.13
C ALA A 13 -24.38 -10.56 30.54
N LEU A 14 -23.18 -10.94 30.08
CA LEU A 14 -22.30 -10.04 29.33
C LEU A 14 -23.07 -9.36 28.19
N PRO A 15 -22.92 -8.04 28.00
CA PRO A 15 -23.58 -7.35 26.90
C PRO A 15 -23.15 -8.00 25.58
N ARG A 16 -24.12 -8.40 24.76
CA ARG A 16 -23.83 -8.93 23.42
C ARG A 16 -23.01 -7.88 22.64
N PRO A 17 -21.99 -8.30 21.87
CA PRO A 17 -21.26 -7.37 21.01
C PRO A 17 -22.25 -6.63 20.09
N PRO A 18 -22.01 -5.34 19.79
CA PRO A 18 -22.87 -4.59 18.88
C PRO A 18 -22.97 -5.29 17.53
N ALA A 19 -24.17 -5.33 16.96
CA ALA A 19 -24.43 -6.02 15.70
C ALA A 19 -23.56 -5.44 14.55
N PRO A 20 -23.15 -6.28 13.56
CA PRO A 20 -22.23 -5.88 12.49
C PRO A 20 -22.73 -4.72 11.61
N GLU A 21 -24.03 -4.40 11.62
CA GLU A 21 -24.65 -3.32 10.84
C GLU A 21 -23.95 -1.95 10.96
N ARG A 22 -23.32 -1.62 12.10
CA ARG A 22 -22.60 -0.34 12.26
C ARG A 22 -21.25 -0.32 11.54
N ALA A 23 -20.54 -1.44 11.50
CA ALA A 23 -19.29 -1.57 10.73
C ALA A 23 -19.58 -1.60 9.23
N GLU A 24 -20.63 -2.33 8.82
CA GLU A 24 -21.07 -2.40 7.42
C GLU A 24 -21.50 -1.04 6.88
N ARG A 25 -22.26 -0.23 7.65
CA ARG A 25 -22.65 1.12 7.22
C ARG A 25 -21.46 2.09 7.09
N GLY A 26 -20.44 1.98 7.96
CA GLY A 26 -19.20 2.76 7.84
C GLY A 26 -18.42 2.37 6.59
N ALA A 27 -18.23 1.08 6.34
CA ALA A 27 -17.55 0.57 5.15
C ALA A 27 -18.25 0.94 3.83
N VAL A 28 -19.60 0.99 3.82
CA VAL A 28 -20.37 1.43 2.65
C VAL A 28 -20.20 2.92 2.36
N LEU A 29 -20.21 3.78 3.39
CA LEU A 29 -19.94 5.21 3.21
C LEU A 29 -18.51 5.46 2.72
N LEU A 30 -17.53 4.78 3.32
CA LEU A 30 -16.12 4.91 2.95
C LEU A 30 -15.86 4.40 1.51
N SER A 31 -16.49 3.30 1.10
CA SER A 31 -16.44 2.79 -0.28
C SER A 31 -17.13 3.73 -1.30
N CYS A 32 -18.22 4.39 -0.92
CA CYS A 32 -18.84 5.41 -1.76
C CYS A 32 -17.92 6.62 -1.99
N HIS A 33 -17.26 7.13 -0.94
CA HIS A 33 -16.40 8.30 -1.07
C HIS A 33 -15.07 7.99 -1.76
N ILE A 34 -14.45 6.82 -1.55
CA ILE A 34 -13.25 6.44 -2.31
C ILE A 34 -13.59 6.22 -3.80
N ARG A 35 -14.78 5.71 -4.14
CA ARG A 35 -15.23 5.66 -5.55
C ARG A 35 -15.40 7.04 -6.18
N GLU A 36 -15.79 8.04 -5.40
CA GLU A 36 -15.82 9.44 -5.86
C GLU A 36 -14.40 9.99 -6.05
N LEU A 37 -13.42 9.59 -5.23
CA LEU A 37 -11.99 9.86 -5.52
C LEU A 37 -11.57 9.25 -6.87
N CYS A 38 -11.94 7.99 -7.14
CA CYS A 38 -11.56 7.29 -8.37
C CYS A 38 -12.31 7.76 -9.63
N GLY A 39 -13.31 8.64 -9.50
CA GLY A 39 -14.12 9.11 -10.64
C GLY A 39 -15.03 8.02 -11.24
N GLY A 40 -15.38 7.00 -10.45
CA GLY A 40 -16.31 5.96 -10.86
C GLY A 40 -17.75 6.49 -10.89
N ALA A 41 -18.42 6.39 -12.03
CA ALA A 41 -19.83 6.79 -12.11
C ALA A 41 -20.71 5.88 -11.23
N VAL A 42 -21.50 6.47 -10.32
CA VAL A 42 -22.52 5.75 -9.56
C VAL A 42 -23.49 5.11 -10.55
N PRO A 43 -23.72 3.78 -10.50
CA PRO A 43 -24.66 3.13 -11.41
C PRO A 43 -26.08 3.58 -11.06
N ALA A 44 -26.67 4.42 -11.91
CA ALA A 44 -28.08 4.77 -11.81
C ALA A 44 -28.94 3.50 -11.86
N ALA A 45 -29.85 3.36 -10.90
CA ALA A 45 -30.75 2.22 -10.84
C ALA A 45 -31.71 2.22 -12.06
N GLY A 46 -31.43 1.41 -13.08
CA GLY A 46 -32.19 1.47 -14.33
C GLY A 46 -31.92 0.37 -15.36
N SER A 47 -32.51 -0.81 -15.15
CA SER A 47 -32.89 -1.82 -16.16
C SER A 47 -31.80 -2.53 -17.00
N PRO A 48 -31.99 -3.81 -17.37
CA PRO A 48 -31.01 -4.57 -18.16
C PRO A 48 -31.06 -4.23 -19.66
N PRO A 49 -29.92 -4.23 -20.38
CA PRO A 49 -29.89 -4.03 -21.82
C PRO A 49 -30.35 -5.28 -22.58
N ALA A 50 -31.08 -5.08 -23.67
CA ALA A 50 -31.51 -6.15 -24.57
C ALA A 50 -30.35 -6.66 -25.45
N ALA A 51 -30.38 -7.96 -25.77
CA ALA A 51 -29.38 -8.58 -26.62
C ALA A 51 -29.53 -8.17 -28.10
N ALA A 52 -28.40 -7.93 -28.78
CA ALA A 52 -28.31 -7.88 -30.23
C ALA A 52 -27.02 -8.57 -30.68
N ALA A 53 -27.13 -9.48 -31.66
CA ALA A 53 -26.00 -10.21 -32.23
C ALA A 53 -25.55 -9.56 -33.55
N GLY A 54 -24.25 -9.63 -33.84
CA GLY A 54 -23.68 -9.20 -35.12
C GLY A 54 -22.22 -9.64 -35.24
N ALA A 55 -21.91 -10.46 -36.25
CA ALA A 55 -20.57 -10.99 -36.49
C ALA A 55 -19.80 -10.17 -37.53
N GLY A 56 -18.47 -10.12 -37.41
CA GLY A 56 -17.59 -9.53 -38.43
C GLY A 56 -16.13 -9.42 -37.97
N ASP A 57 -15.27 -10.31 -38.49
CA ASP A 57 -13.81 -10.17 -38.54
C ASP A 57 -13.45 -9.92 -40.02
N PRO A 58 -12.54 -8.99 -40.37
CA PRO A 58 -11.19 -9.48 -40.67
C PRO A 58 -10.03 -8.49 -40.36
N SER A 59 -9.05 -9.01 -39.62
CA SER A 59 -7.59 -8.89 -39.90
C SER A 59 -6.85 -7.53 -39.93
N SER A 60 -5.73 -7.52 -39.19
CA SER A 60 -4.47 -6.81 -39.50
C SER A 60 -4.40 -5.27 -39.48
N SER A 61 -4.56 -4.68 -38.29
CA SER A 61 -3.51 -3.81 -37.75
C SER A 61 -3.47 -3.93 -36.22
N ARG A 62 -2.34 -4.34 -35.65
CA ARG A 62 -2.16 -4.32 -34.18
C ARG A 62 -1.75 -2.91 -33.75
N ASN A 63 -2.72 -1.99 -33.74
CA ASN A 63 -2.63 -0.80 -32.91
C ASN A 63 -2.33 -1.25 -31.47
N ARG A 64 -1.19 -0.84 -30.90
CA ARG A 64 -0.99 -0.87 -29.44
C ARG A 64 -1.77 0.29 -28.79
N SER A 65 -3.08 0.26 -29.00
CA SER A 65 -4.07 1.02 -28.24
C SER A 65 -4.81 0.03 -27.34
N GLY A 66 -4.03 -0.64 -26.48
CA GLY A 66 -4.55 -1.28 -25.27
C GLY A 66 -4.60 -0.21 -24.18
N ASN A 67 -5.58 -0.26 -23.28
CA ASN A 67 -5.74 0.82 -22.32
C ASN A 67 -4.55 0.87 -21.35
N ASN A 68 -4.06 2.07 -21.08
CA ASN A 68 -2.84 2.29 -20.31
C ASN A 68 -3.14 2.38 -18.80
N THR A 69 -3.91 1.44 -18.27
CA THR A 69 -4.30 1.44 -16.84
C THR A 69 -3.31 0.63 -15.99
N MET A 70 -3.30 0.93 -14.69
CA MET A 70 -2.47 0.24 -13.69
C MET A 70 -2.85 -1.24 -13.59
N GLU A 71 -4.15 -1.56 -13.57
CA GLU A 71 -4.69 -2.92 -13.45
C GLU A 71 -4.26 -3.80 -14.61
N GLU A 72 -4.37 -3.29 -15.85
CA GLU A 72 -3.90 -4.03 -17.03
C GLU A 72 -2.38 -4.27 -16.98
N PHE A 73 -1.59 -3.29 -16.51
CA PHE A 73 -0.15 -3.47 -16.33
C PHE A 73 0.14 -4.56 -15.29
N LEU A 74 -0.45 -4.49 -14.10
CA LEU A 74 -0.23 -5.46 -13.02
C LEU A 74 -0.68 -6.87 -13.42
N GLN A 75 -1.85 -6.99 -14.06
CA GLN A 75 -2.35 -8.26 -14.58
C GLN A 75 -1.41 -8.84 -15.66
N ARG A 76 -0.89 -8.02 -16.57
CA ARG A 76 0.12 -8.45 -17.56
C ARG A 76 1.44 -8.86 -16.90
N ALA A 77 1.91 -8.10 -15.91
CA ALA A 77 3.14 -8.38 -15.16
C ALA A 77 3.07 -9.73 -14.45
N LYS A 78 2.01 -9.95 -13.65
CA LYS A 78 1.72 -11.23 -12.98
C LYS A 78 1.57 -12.39 -13.99
N SER A 79 0.78 -12.19 -15.04
CA SER A 79 0.61 -13.20 -16.10
C SER A 79 1.91 -13.58 -16.82
N ARG A 80 2.87 -12.63 -16.98
CA ARG A 80 4.19 -12.92 -17.55
C ARG A 80 5.07 -13.67 -16.56
N LEU A 81 5.07 -13.29 -15.28
CA LEU A 81 5.80 -13.99 -14.22
C LEU A 81 5.38 -15.47 -14.16
N ASP A 82 4.07 -15.74 -14.13
CA ASP A 82 3.53 -17.11 -13.99
C ASP A 82 3.78 -17.99 -15.22
N ARG A 83 3.86 -17.40 -16.43
CA ARG A 83 3.96 -18.14 -17.71
C ARG A 83 5.39 -18.31 -18.23
N CYS A 84 6.31 -17.40 -17.90
CA CYS A 84 7.65 -17.40 -18.47
C CYS A 84 8.62 -18.27 -17.67
N LYS A 85 8.77 -19.53 -18.09
CA LYS A 85 9.81 -20.45 -17.56
C LYS A 85 11.25 -19.95 -17.77
N HIS A 86 11.45 -19.04 -18.73
CA HIS A 86 12.69 -18.31 -18.97
C HIS A 86 12.35 -16.82 -19.19
N LEU A 87 12.79 -15.96 -18.26
CA LEU A 87 12.57 -14.51 -18.28
C LEU A 87 13.87 -13.80 -18.62
N GLU A 88 14.11 -13.47 -19.90
CA GLU A 88 15.44 -13.03 -20.39
C GLU A 88 16.12 -11.99 -19.49
N LYS A 89 15.42 -10.92 -19.10
CA LYS A 89 15.83 -10.03 -17.99
C LYS A 89 14.62 -9.62 -17.15
N VAL A 90 14.82 -9.42 -15.85
CA VAL A 90 13.80 -8.99 -14.89
C VAL A 90 14.30 -7.78 -14.13
N HIS A 91 13.52 -6.70 -14.13
CA HIS A 91 13.76 -5.53 -13.29
C HIS A 91 12.67 -5.48 -12.22
N THR A 92 13.02 -5.76 -10.97
CA THR A 92 12.09 -5.67 -9.85
C THR A 92 12.17 -4.31 -9.17
N VAL A 93 11.04 -3.66 -8.99
CA VAL A 93 10.91 -2.53 -8.07
C VAL A 93 10.43 -3.10 -6.74
N ILE A 94 11.14 -2.85 -5.66
CA ILE A 94 10.87 -3.44 -4.34
C ILE A 94 10.58 -2.31 -3.35
N GLY A 95 9.45 -2.42 -2.65
CA GLY A 95 9.06 -1.50 -1.57
C GLY A 95 9.60 -1.91 -0.19
N ASN A 96 9.41 -1.07 0.82
CA ASN A 96 9.78 -1.37 2.20
C ASN A 96 8.89 -2.48 2.79
N LYS A 97 9.40 -3.26 3.75
CA LYS A 97 8.62 -4.29 4.47
C LYS A 97 7.40 -3.69 5.18
N CYS A 98 7.45 -2.41 5.57
CA CYS A 98 6.34 -1.71 6.24
C CYS A 98 5.02 -1.66 5.44
N CYS A 99 5.04 -1.85 4.11
CA CYS A 99 3.85 -1.89 3.25
C CYS A 99 2.81 -0.79 3.50
N ASP A 100 3.28 0.40 3.86
CA ASP A 100 2.48 1.63 3.88
C ASP A 100 2.05 2.01 2.46
N LEU A 101 1.00 2.84 2.37
CA LEU A 101 0.43 3.23 1.08
C LEU A 101 1.46 3.93 0.17
N ASP A 102 2.38 4.72 0.74
CA ASP A 102 3.39 5.44 -0.02
C ASP A 102 4.39 4.50 -0.69
N SER A 103 4.90 3.52 0.06
CA SER A 103 5.81 2.51 -0.47
C SER A 103 5.13 1.63 -1.52
N ILE A 104 3.85 1.29 -1.37
CA ILE A 104 3.12 0.52 -2.37
C ILE A 104 2.88 1.34 -3.64
N ILE A 105 2.29 2.53 -3.53
CA ILE A 105 1.98 3.36 -4.70
C ILE A 105 3.25 3.68 -5.47
N SER A 106 4.30 4.16 -4.81
CA SER A 106 5.60 4.46 -5.44
C SER A 106 6.23 3.22 -6.12
N THR A 107 6.12 2.03 -5.51
CA THR A 107 6.58 0.77 -6.13
C THR A 107 5.79 0.43 -7.40
N LEU A 108 4.45 0.51 -7.36
CA LEU A 108 3.58 0.19 -8.49
C LEU A 108 3.76 1.18 -9.64
N THR A 109 3.79 2.49 -9.36
CA THR A 109 3.92 3.54 -10.37
C THR A 109 5.32 3.59 -10.98
N TYR A 110 6.38 3.34 -10.20
CA TYR A 110 7.72 3.26 -10.76
C TYR A 110 7.91 2.01 -11.62
N ALA A 111 7.34 0.85 -11.23
CA ALA A 111 7.37 -0.34 -12.07
C ALA A 111 6.58 -0.18 -13.38
N TYR A 112 5.45 0.54 -13.33
CA TYR A 112 4.69 0.93 -14.53
C TYR A 112 5.52 1.85 -15.44
N TYR A 113 6.18 2.87 -14.89
CA TYR A 113 7.07 3.76 -15.63
C TYR A 113 8.17 2.97 -16.35
N LEU A 114 8.86 2.06 -15.62
CA LEU A 114 9.85 1.18 -16.21
C LEU A 114 9.28 0.28 -17.32
N GLU A 115 8.04 -0.24 -17.23
CA GLU A 115 7.41 -1.02 -18.31
C GLU A 115 7.30 -0.24 -19.63
N LYS A 116 7.11 1.09 -19.54
CA LYS A 116 6.96 1.96 -20.71
C LYS A 116 8.29 2.34 -21.35
N ILE A 117 9.33 2.59 -20.54
CA ILE A 117 10.63 3.04 -21.04
C ILE A 117 11.62 1.90 -21.31
N ALA A 118 11.41 0.71 -20.75
CA ALA A 118 12.34 -0.41 -20.89
C ALA A 118 12.30 -1.06 -22.29
N SER A 119 13.45 -1.61 -22.70
CA SER A 119 13.58 -2.48 -23.86
C SER A 119 12.64 -3.69 -23.77
N HIS A 120 12.08 -4.12 -24.90
CA HIS A 120 11.05 -5.17 -24.97
C HIS A 120 11.40 -6.53 -24.32
N ASN A 121 12.68 -6.81 -24.08
CA ASN A 121 13.18 -8.06 -23.49
C ASN A 121 13.30 -7.99 -21.94
N VAL A 122 13.00 -6.85 -21.32
CA VAL A 122 12.93 -6.70 -19.86
C VAL A 122 11.49 -6.92 -19.38
N LEU A 123 11.32 -7.63 -18.27
CA LEU A 123 10.08 -7.68 -17.52
C LEU A 123 10.22 -6.83 -16.25
N CYS A 124 9.50 -5.71 -16.21
CA CYS A 124 9.42 -4.84 -15.03
C CYS A 124 8.31 -5.34 -14.09
N LEU A 125 8.65 -5.58 -12.82
CA LEU A 125 7.74 -6.14 -11.82
C LEU A 125 7.73 -5.29 -10.54
N PRO A 126 6.58 -4.81 -10.07
CA PRO A 126 6.45 -4.30 -8.71
C PRO A 126 6.35 -5.48 -7.75
N VAL A 127 7.21 -5.54 -6.74
CA VAL A 127 7.26 -6.61 -5.74
C VAL A 127 7.08 -6.01 -4.35
N LEU A 128 6.03 -6.44 -3.64
CA LEU A 128 5.83 -6.10 -2.24
C LEU A 128 6.76 -6.96 -1.38
N ASN A 129 7.55 -6.33 -0.50
CA ASN A 129 8.63 -6.99 0.24
C ASN A 129 8.16 -7.71 1.51
N VAL A 130 6.95 -8.27 1.45
CA VAL A 130 6.32 -9.13 2.46
C VAL A 130 5.77 -10.39 1.78
N SER A 131 5.48 -11.43 2.55
CA SER A 131 4.79 -12.59 1.99
C SER A 131 3.30 -12.29 1.73
N ARG A 132 2.65 -13.00 0.80
CA ARG A 132 1.19 -12.86 0.60
C ARG A 132 0.39 -13.18 1.87
N VAL A 133 0.88 -14.12 2.69
CA VAL A 133 0.24 -14.50 3.96
C VAL A 133 0.31 -13.34 4.97
N GLU A 134 1.49 -12.75 5.12
CA GLU A 134 1.76 -11.59 5.98
C GLU A 134 0.98 -10.34 5.54
N PHE A 135 0.75 -10.17 4.24
CA PHE A 135 -0.04 -9.03 3.74
C PHE A 135 -1.45 -8.95 4.33
N ASN A 136 -2.04 -10.07 4.77
CA ASN A 136 -3.36 -10.08 5.40
C ASN A 136 -3.45 -9.20 6.66
N PHE A 137 -2.34 -8.98 7.38
CA PHE A 137 -2.29 -8.11 8.56
C PHE A 137 -2.46 -6.62 8.22
N TYR A 138 -2.20 -6.22 6.97
CA TYR A 138 -2.32 -4.84 6.48
C TYR A 138 -3.75 -4.54 6.00
N SER A 139 -4.75 -4.83 6.85
CA SER A 139 -6.18 -4.71 6.52
C SER A 139 -6.59 -3.32 6.01
N GLU A 140 -6.01 -2.26 6.58
CA GLU A 140 -6.15 -0.86 6.16
C GLU A 140 -5.66 -0.65 4.72
N THR A 141 -4.40 -1.00 4.44
CA THR A 141 -3.79 -0.89 3.11
C THR A 141 -4.56 -1.73 2.08
N ARG A 142 -4.99 -2.94 2.43
CA ARG A 142 -5.79 -3.84 1.58
C ARG A 142 -7.14 -3.24 1.21
N PHE A 143 -7.80 -2.59 2.18
CA PHE A 143 -9.05 -1.88 1.93
C PHE A 143 -8.82 -0.71 0.95
N ILE A 144 -7.82 0.14 1.22
CA ILE A 144 -7.50 1.29 0.35
C ILE A 144 -7.18 0.84 -1.08
N LEU A 145 -6.32 -0.17 -1.27
CA LEU A 145 -5.97 -0.68 -2.60
C LEU A 145 -7.17 -1.24 -3.36
N LYS A 146 -8.07 -1.96 -2.66
CA LYS A 146 -9.32 -2.48 -3.26
C LYS A 146 -10.21 -1.35 -3.76
N GLU A 147 -10.34 -0.27 -3.01
CA GLU A 147 -11.19 0.87 -3.40
C GLU A 147 -10.51 1.77 -4.46
N LEU A 148 -9.17 1.73 -4.58
CA LEU A 148 -8.39 2.27 -5.71
C LEU A 148 -8.44 1.41 -6.98
N ASP A 149 -9.33 0.42 -7.05
CA ASP A 149 -9.44 -0.60 -8.11
C ASP A 149 -8.15 -1.43 -8.37
N ILE A 150 -7.24 -1.51 -7.39
CA ILE A 150 -6.02 -2.33 -7.42
C ILE A 150 -6.25 -3.65 -6.66
N PRO A 151 -6.70 -4.75 -7.32
CA PRO A 151 -7.00 -5.99 -6.63
C PRO A 151 -5.72 -6.72 -6.20
N GLU A 152 -5.73 -7.25 -4.98
CA GLU A 152 -4.62 -8.01 -4.38
C GLU A 152 -4.15 -9.20 -5.24
N SER A 153 -5.04 -9.76 -6.07
CA SER A 153 -4.72 -10.85 -7.01
C SER A 153 -3.73 -10.46 -8.11
N PHE A 154 -3.54 -9.16 -8.40
CA PHE A 154 -2.57 -8.68 -9.39
C PHE A 154 -1.25 -8.21 -8.76
N LEU A 155 -1.21 -8.05 -7.44
CA LEU A 155 0.01 -7.74 -6.70
C LEU A 155 0.94 -8.96 -6.67
N ILE A 156 2.24 -8.72 -6.76
CA ILE A 156 3.30 -9.73 -6.67
C ILE A 156 3.98 -9.60 -5.32
N PHE A 157 4.03 -10.69 -4.56
CA PHE A 157 4.61 -10.74 -3.23
C PHE A 157 6.01 -11.36 -3.22
N ARG A 158 6.74 -11.15 -2.13
CA ARG A 158 8.14 -11.55 -2.02
C ARG A 158 8.35 -13.06 -2.11
N ASP A 159 7.38 -13.82 -1.64
CA ASP A 159 7.35 -15.29 -1.69
C ASP A 159 6.94 -15.86 -3.07
N GLU A 160 6.41 -15.02 -3.97
CA GLU A 160 5.97 -15.43 -5.31
C GLU A 160 7.08 -15.32 -6.37
N ILE A 161 8.24 -14.74 -6.05
CA ILE A 161 9.36 -14.53 -6.97
C ILE A 161 10.71 -14.90 -6.34
N ASN A 162 11.42 -15.83 -6.96
CA ASN A 162 12.75 -16.23 -6.50
C ASN A 162 13.83 -15.26 -7.03
N LEU A 163 14.04 -14.15 -6.31
CA LEU A 163 15.06 -13.14 -6.64
C LEU A 163 16.48 -13.71 -6.63
N GLN A 164 16.81 -14.56 -5.64
CA GLN A 164 18.13 -15.18 -5.52
C GLN A 164 18.51 -15.94 -6.79
N ARG A 165 17.58 -16.77 -7.30
CA ARG A 165 17.79 -17.48 -8.56
C ARG A 165 17.94 -16.54 -9.77
N LEU A 166 17.20 -15.44 -9.83
CA LEU A 166 17.34 -14.45 -10.92
C LEU A 166 18.70 -13.72 -10.86
N ASN A 167 19.21 -13.49 -9.65
CA ASN A 167 20.53 -12.93 -9.38
C ASN A 167 21.64 -13.91 -9.80
N ASP A 168 21.55 -15.17 -9.37
CA ASP A 168 22.49 -16.26 -9.74
C ASP A 168 22.53 -16.52 -11.25
N GLU A 169 21.37 -16.41 -11.92
CA GLU A 169 21.25 -16.53 -13.38
C GLU A 169 21.73 -15.25 -14.14
N GLY A 170 22.18 -14.21 -13.44
CA GLY A 170 22.70 -12.96 -14.01
C GLY A 170 21.64 -12.10 -14.71
N ARG A 171 20.37 -12.24 -14.31
CA ARG A 171 19.18 -11.74 -15.03
C ARG A 171 18.33 -10.75 -14.24
N LEU A 172 18.74 -10.43 -13.01
CA LEU A 172 18.06 -9.50 -12.11
C LEU A 172 18.60 -8.07 -12.23
N SER A 173 17.74 -7.10 -11.99
CA SER A 173 18.08 -5.71 -11.65
C SER A 173 17.03 -5.21 -10.66
N ILE A 174 17.44 -4.44 -9.66
CA ILE A 174 16.58 -4.02 -8.55
C ILE A 174 16.57 -2.50 -8.44
N THR A 175 15.38 -1.92 -8.37
CA THR A 175 15.18 -0.58 -7.78
C THR A 175 14.58 -0.73 -6.39
N LEU A 176 15.22 -0.18 -5.37
CA LEU A 176 14.65 -0.10 -4.01
C LEU A 176 13.86 1.21 -3.87
N VAL A 177 12.69 1.16 -3.23
CA VAL A 177 11.80 2.32 -3.02
C VAL A 177 11.31 2.39 -1.57
N ASN A 178 11.41 3.56 -0.95
CA ASN A 178 11.08 3.80 0.47
C ASN A 178 11.92 3.03 1.51
N PHE A 179 13.08 2.49 1.10
CA PHE A 179 14.12 2.02 2.02
C PHE A 179 15.51 2.03 1.35
N SER A 180 16.56 2.02 2.17
CA SER A 180 17.92 2.38 1.75
C SER A 180 18.90 1.21 1.59
N MET A 181 18.62 0.07 2.23
CA MET A 181 19.50 -1.08 2.40
C MET A 181 18.68 -2.37 2.50
N LEU A 182 19.13 -3.45 1.87
CA LEU A 182 18.52 -4.77 2.01
C LEU A 182 18.85 -5.38 3.38
N ALA A 183 17.98 -6.23 3.90
CA ALA A 183 18.26 -6.95 5.13
C ALA A 183 19.36 -8.01 4.91
N SER A 184 20.01 -8.48 5.97
CA SER A 184 21.23 -9.31 5.83
C SER A 184 20.99 -10.66 5.14
N GLU A 185 19.76 -11.19 5.19
CA GLU A 185 19.33 -12.36 4.41
C GLU A 185 19.39 -12.15 2.88
N ASP A 186 19.40 -10.89 2.43
CA ASP A 186 19.37 -10.47 1.03
C ASP A 186 20.70 -9.85 0.54
N GLY A 187 21.78 -9.93 1.32
CA GLY A 187 23.06 -9.29 0.97
C GLY A 187 23.64 -9.70 -0.39
N SER A 188 23.33 -10.90 -0.90
CA SER A 188 23.69 -11.36 -2.25
C SER A 188 23.00 -10.59 -3.38
N LEU A 189 21.85 -9.96 -3.11
CA LEU A 189 21.07 -9.18 -4.07
C LEU A 189 21.56 -7.73 -4.18
N GLU A 190 22.41 -7.24 -3.28
CA GLU A 190 22.95 -5.87 -3.33
C GLU A 190 23.65 -5.58 -4.66
N ALA A 191 24.36 -6.57 -5.23
CA ALA A 191 25.02 -6.47 -6.52
C ALA A 191 24.04 -6.28 -7.70
N SER A 192 22.76 -6.60 -7.53
CA SER A 192 21.69 -6.34 -8.51
C SER A 192 20.98 -4.99 -8.29
N VAL A 193 21.27 -4.24 -7.22
CA VAL A 193 20.63 -2.94 -6.96
C VAL A 193 21.22 -1.88 -7.90
N VAL A 194 20.41 -1.46 -8.89
CA VAL A 194 20.80 -0.45 -9.89
C VAL A 194 20.34 0.95 -9.52
N LYS A 195 19.35 1.08 -8.62
CA LYS A 195 18.82 2.37 -8.17
C LYS A 195 18.18 2.27 -6.78
N VAL A 196 18.21 3.37 -6.03
CA VAL A 196 17.47 3.55 -4.78
C VAL A 196 16.73 4.87 -4.82
N ILE A 197 15.43 4.85 -4.58
CA ILE A 197 14.55 6.02 -4.43
C ILE A 197 14.12 6.01 -2.96
N ASN A 198 14.76 6.84 -2.14
CA ASN A 198 14.48 6.88 -0.71
C ASN A 198 14.55 8.31 -0.19
N PRO A 199 13.50 8.83 0.48
CA PRO A 199 13.46 10.20 0.99
C PRO A 199 14.64 10.50 1.93
N ASP A 200 15.01 9.58 2.83
CA ASP A 200 16.15 9.80 3.75
C ASP A 200 17.52 9.97 3.07
N LYS A 201 17.63 9.69 1.75
CA LYS A 201 18.86 9.94 0.97
C LYS A 201 18.88 11.33 0.34
N SER A 202 17.77 12.07 0.35
CA SER A 202 17.74 13.49 0.00
C SER A 202 18.36 14.29 1.13
N ALA A 203 19.62 14.72 0.95
CA ALA A 203 20.41 15.40 1.98
C ALA A 203 19.83 16.77 2.43
N GLU A 204 18.78 17.25 1.76
CA GLU A 204 18.14 18.54 2.02
C GLU A 204 16.77 18.40 2.71
N MET A 205 16.11 17.23 2.67
CA MET A 205 14.67 17.12 2.99
C MET A 205 14.30 15.79 3.69
N LEU A 206 14.29 15.83 5.03
CA LEU A 206 14.12 14.66 5.92
C LEU A 206 12.69 14.06 6.00
N HIS A 207 11.72 14.57 5.24
CA HIS A 207 10.30 14.22 5.38
C HIS A 207 9.58 14.01 4.04
N ASP A 208 10.33 13.55 3.03
CA ASP A 208 9.79 13.37 1.69
C ASP A 208 8.99 12.08 1.56
N SER A 209 7.98 12.06 0.69
CA SER A 209 7.32 10.80 0.32
C SER A 209 8.09 10.14 -0.83
N SER A 210 8.13 8.82 -0.86
CA SER A 210 8.67 8.10 -2.01
C SER A 210 7.84 8.34 -3.27
N SER A 211 6.54 8.57 -3.14
CA SER A 211 5.65 8.94 -4.24
C SER A 211 5.95 10.32 -4.82
N SER A 212 6.39 11.31 -4.03
CA SER A 212 6.81 12.61 -4.58
C SER A 212 8.10 12.48 -5.39
N LEU A 213 9.09 11.71 -4.93
CA LEU A 213 10.31 11.45 -5.70
C LEU A 213 10.04 10.70 -7.01
N VAL A 214 9.17 9.68 -6.96
CA VAL A 214 8.72 8.95 -8.16
C VAL A 214 7.93 9.85 -9.11
N ALA A 215 7.03 10.70 -8.60
CA ALA A 215 6.25 11.64 -9.41
C ALA A 215 7.16 12.66 -10.11
N GLN A 216 8.12 13.23 -9.38
CA GLN A 216 9.11 14.17 -9.92
C GLN A 216 9.89 13.55 -11.07
N GLU A 217 10.50 12.37 -10.88
CA GLU A 217 11.28 11.70 -11.93
C GLU A 217 10.45 11.41 -13.19
N ILE A 218 9.20 10.95 -13.03
CA ILE A 218 8.34 10.67 -14.20
C ILE A 218 7.94 11.98 -14.91
N LEU A 219 7.70 13.07 -14.17
CA LEU A 219 7.39 14.39 -14.74
C LEU A 219 8.59 15.01 -15.47
N GLU A 220 9.81 14.80 -14.98
CA GLU A 220 11.06 15.30 -15.58
C GLU A 220 11.46 14.48 -16.82
N GLU A 221 11.52 13.15 -16.71
CA GLU A 221 12.09 12.28 -17.74
C GLU A 221 11.09 11.83 -18.81
N ALA A 222 9.82 11.63 -18.45
CA ALA A 222 8.82 11.09 -19.37
C ALA A 222 7.39 11.57 -19.03
N PRO A 223 7.13 12.90 -19.05
CA PRO A 223 5.86 13.44 -18.61
C PRO A 223 4.68 12.80 -19.34
N ASP A 224 4.77 12.50 -20.64
CA ASP A 224 3.69 11.88 -21.43
C ASP A 224 3.23 10.49 -20.93
N LEU A 225 3.97 9.85 -20.01
CA LEU A 225 3.58 8.59 -19.36
C LEU A 225 2.69 8.78 -18.13
N VAL A 226 2.65 9.98 -17.55
CA VAL A 226 1.71 10.30 -16.47
C VAL A 226 0.29 10.30 -17.04
N THR A 227 -0.52 9.33 -16.63
CA THR A 227 -1.95 9.29 -16.93
C THR A 227 -2.76 9.94 -15.81
N ARG A 228 -4.03 10.28 -16.03
CA ARG A 228 -4.94 10.73 -14.96
C ARG A 228 -4.97 9.78 -13.76
N GLN A 229 -4.89 8.46 -14.01
CA GLN A 229 -4.83 7.45 -12.97
C GLN A 229 -3.51 7.50 -12.18
N LEU A 230 -2.36 7.58 -12.86
CA LEU A 230 -1.07 7.72 -12.20
C LEU A 230 -0.99 9.01 -11.37
N ALA A 231 -1.44 10.13 -11.94
CA ALA A 231 -1.50 11.41 -11.25
C ALA A 231 -2.38 11.34 -10.00
N HIS A 232 -3.55 10.69 -10.08
CA HIS A 232 -4.44 10.48 -8.94
C HIS A 232 -3.78 9.65 -7.84
N LEU A 233 -3.19 8.50 -8.19
CA LEU A 233 -2.51 7.60 -7.24
C LEU A 233 -1.34 8.30 -6.54
N LEU A 234 -0.43 8.91 -7.31
CA LEU A 234 0.74 9.62 -6.79
C LEU A 234 0.34 10.78 -5.87
N ARG A 235 -0.61 11.62 -6.31
CA ARG A 235 -1.14 12.73 -5.51
C ARG A 235 -1.79 12.28 -4.22
N GLY A 236 -2.69 11.29 -4.27
CA GLY A 236 -3.36 10.76 -3.08
C GLY A 236 -2.36 10.18 -2.08
N SER A 237 -1.31 9.53 -2.57
CA SER A 237 -0.22 8.99 -1.77
C SER A 237 0.64 10.07 -1.09
N ILE A 238 1.04 11.13 -1.82
CA ILE A 238 1.77 12.29 -1.26
C ILE A 238 0.94 12.95 -0.15
N LEU A 239 -0.35 13.20 -0.40
CA LEU A 239 -1.28 13.78 0.58
C LEU A 239 -1.46 12.87 1.81
N PHE A 240 -1.55 11.55 1.63
CA PHE A 240 -1.63 10.59 2.75
C PHE A 240 -0.35 10.56 3.59
N SER A 241 0.82 10.61 2.95
CA SER A 241 2.10 10.66 3.63
C SER A 241 2.19 11.91 4.51
N TRP A 242 1.93 13.10 3.95
CA TRP A 242 1.87 14.36 4.71
C TRP A 242 0.88 14.31 5.89
N LEU A 243 -0.34 13.82 5.68
CA LEU A 243 -1.36 13.63 6.72
C LEU A 243 -0.95 12.65 7.84
N SER A 244 0.17 11.95 7.69
CA SER A 244 0.69 10.99 8.67
C SER A 244 1.81 11.55 9.55
N VAL A 245 2.35 12.75 9.23
CA VAL A 245 3.49 13.34 9.96
C VAL A 245 3.10 14.50 10.89
N GLU A 246 1.80 14.75 11.11
CA GLU A 246 1.26 15.85 11.95
C GLU A 246 1.80 17.26 11.59
N HIS A 247 2.31 17.46 10.37
CA HIS A 247 2.84 18.75 9.93
C HIS A 247 1.72 19.71 9.52
N GLU A 248 1.78 20.97 9.97
CA GLU A 248 0.78 22.01 9.63
C GLU A 248 0.64 22.27 8.11
N ARG A 249 1.66 21.95 7.31
CA ARG A 249 1.66 22.16 5.85
C ARG A 249 2.53 21.12 5.12
N ILE A 250 2.13 20.80 3.88
CA ILE A 250 2.91 20.04 2.91
C ILE A 250 4.24 20.77 2.62
N PRO A 251 5.40 20.06 2.56
CA PRO A 251 6.68 20.66 2.16
C PRO A 251 6.61 21.31 0.76
N ALA A 252 7.27 22.46 0.58
CA ALA A 252 7.09 23.29 -0.62
C ALA A 252 7.35 22.56 -1.95
N HIS A 253 8.38 21.72 -2.03
CA HIS A 253 8.68 20.94 -3.24
C HIS A 253 7.60 19.86 -3.54
N GLN A 254 6.98 19.25 -2.51
CA GLN A 254 5.87 18.32 -2.72
C GLN A 254 4.62 19.08 -3.17
N GLU A 255 4.40 20.28 -2.63
CA GLU A 255 3.33 21.17 -3.05
C GLU A 255 3.48 21.54 -4.54
N ASP A 256 4.70 21.84 -5.00
CA ASP A 256 5.00 22.09 -6.43
C ASP A 256 4.74 20.84 -7.31
N ILE A 257 5.13 19.64 -6.84
CA ILE A 257 4.87 18.36 -7.54
C ILE A 257 3.36 18.05 -7.60
N VAL A 258 2.63 18.24 -6.51
CA VAL A 258 1.18 18.04 -6.47
C VAL A 258 0.48 19.05 -7.37
N TYR A 259 0.90 20.32 -7.36
CA TYR A 259 0.41 21.35 -8.25
C TYR A 259 0.64 20.99 -9.73
N ALA A 260 1.83 20.48 -10.09
CA ALA A 260 2.12 20.05 -11.46
C ALA A 260 1.25 18.86 -11.93
N LEU A 261 0.85 17.97 -11.02
CA LEU A 261 -0.12 16.91 -11.30
C LEU A 261 -1.56 17.47 -11.46
N GLU A 262 -1.95 18.46 -10.66
CA GLU A 262 -3.27 19.08 -10.67
C GLU A 262 -3.48 20.01 -11.87
N GLU A 263 -2.49 20.84 -12.23
CA GLU A 263 -2.50 21.71 -13.42
C GLU A 263 -2.69 20.90 -14.71
N ARG A 264 -2.10 19.70 -14.76
CA ARG A 264 -2.13 18.83 -15.92
C ARG A 264 -3.38 17.95 -16.01
N PHE A 265 -4.04 17.71 -14.88
CA PHE A 265 -5.27 16.92 -14.78
C PHE A 265 -6.31 17.67 -13.93
N PRO A 266 -6.88 18.78 -14.44
CA PRO A 266 -7.82 19.61 -13.70
C PRO A 266 -9.15 18.91 -13.37
N GLU A 267 -9.41 17.73 -13.97
CA GLU A 267 -10.54 16.85 -13.64
C GLU A 267 -10.23 15.87 -12.49
N LEU A 268 -9.11 16.03 -11.77
CA LEU A 268 -8.88 15.34 -10.51
C LEU A 268 -9.83 15.88 -9.42
N PRO A 269 -10.29 15.03 -8.47
CA PRO A 269 -11.13 15.50 -7.36
C PRO A 269 -10.41 16.54 -6.48
N PRO A 270 -11.12 17.46 -5.82
CA PRO A 270 -10.60 18.34 -4.78
C PRO A 270 -9.68 17.65 -3.76
N ARG A 271 -8.76 18.42 -3.15
CA ARG A 271 -7.84 17.87 -2.12
C ARG A 271 -8.60 17.55 -0.84
N GLU A 272 -9.61 18.34 -0.54
CA GLU A 272 -10.47 18.26 0.65
C GLU A 272 -11.20 16.90 0.70
N ASP A 273 -11.66 16.40 -0.44
CA ASP A 273 -12.33 15.10 -0.55
C ASP A 273 -11.36 13.96 -0.19
N ILE A 274 -10.13 14.02 -0.73
CA ILE A 274 -9.05 13.08 -0.40
C ILE A 274 -8.71 13.17 1.09
N ILE A 275 -8.47 14.37 1.62
CA ILE A 275 -8.07 14.58 3.01
C ILE A 275 -9.14 14.06 3.97
N SER A 276 -10.42 14.40 3.73
CA SER A 276 -11.54 13.95 4.56
C SER A 276 -11.66 12.43 4.55
N CYS A 277 -11.60 11.81 3.36
CA CYS A 277 -11.67 10.36 3.20
C CYS A 277 -10.51 9.62 3.90
N LEU A 278 -9.29 10.16 3.83
CA LEU A 278 -8.12 9.58 4.49
C LEU A 278 -8.18 9.74 6.02
N GLN A 279 -8.71 10.86 6.51
CA GLN A 279 -8.98 11.07 7.94
C GLN A 279 -10.03 10.10 8.47
N GLU A 280 -11.14 9.90 7.75
CA GLU A 280 -12.17 8.91 8.11
C GLU A 280 -11.61 7.48 8.10
N THR A 281 -10.78 7.12 7.12
CA THR A 281 -10.11 5.82 7.06
C THR A 281 -9.26 5.56 8.31
N LYS A 282 -8.45 6.54 8.74
CA LYS A 282 -7.64 6.46 9.97
C LYS A 282 -8.48 6.37 11.25
N LEU A 283 -9.71 6.89 11.25
CA LEU A 283 -10.63 6.80 12.40
C LEU A 283 -11.35 5.44 12.46
N HIS A 284 -11.62 4.82 11.31
CA HIS A 284 -12.35 3.55 11.24
C HIS A 284 -11.50 2.30 11.52
N THR A 285 -10.17 2.40 11.56
CA THR A 285 -9.24 1.28 11.83
C THR A 285 -9.07 0.92 13.31
N GLN A 286 -9.90 1.41 14.23
CA GLN A 286 -9.82 1.11 15.69
C GLN A 286 -10.22 -0.32 16.12
N GLY A 287 -10.26 -1.27 15.18
CA GLY A 287 -10.64 -2.69 15.37
C GLY A 287 -9.49 -3.71 15.29
N VAL A 288 -8.24 -3.27 15.14
CA VAL A 288 -7.06 -4.16 15.06
C VAL A 288 -6.74 -4.77 16.44
N SER A 289 -6.32 -6.04 16.49
CA SER A 289 -5.93 -6.70 17.73
C SER A 289 -4.60 -6.15 18.29
N ILE A 290 -4.37 -6.31 19.60
CA ILE A 290 -3.15 -5.79 20.25
C ILE A 290 -1.89 -6.41 19.64
N ASP A 291 -1.95 -7.69 19.26
CA ASP A 291 -0.82 -8.43 18.69
C ASP A 291 -0.45 -7.92 17.28
N GLU A 292 -1.45 -7.65 16.44
CA GLU A 292 -1.27 -7.04 15.12
C GLU A 292 -0.74 -5.59 15.21
N ILE A 293 -1.22 -4.83 16.20
CA ILE A 293 -0.72 -3.46 16.48
C ILE A 293 0.75 -3.50 16.91
N LEU A 294 1.15 -4.46 17.77
CA LEU A 294 2.53 -4.64 18.21
C LEU A 294 3.45 -5.06 17.06
N LEU A 295 2.97 -5.85 16.10
CA LEU A 295 3.75 -6.22 14.92
C LEU A 295 3.95 -5.07 13.91
N LYS A 296 3.05 -4.08 13.88
CA LYS A 296 3.01 -3.01 12.84
C LYS A 296 4.25 -2.10 12.78
N ASP A 297 4.93 -1.86 13.91
CA ASP A 297 6.22 -1.13 13.96
C ASP A 297 7.26 -1.87 14.84
N PHE A 298 7.27 -3.21 14.76
CA PHE A 298 8.20 -4.03 15.53
C PHE A 298 9.67 -3.84 15.09
N LYS A 299 10.53 -3.51 16.04
CA LYS A 299 11.99 -3.36 15.89
C LYS A 299 12.68 -4.19 16.97
N GLU A 300 13.41 -5.23 16.56
CA GLU A 300 14.28 -6.01 17.46
C GLU A 300 15.67 -5.39 17.51
N LEU A 301 16.18 -5.15 18.71
CA LEU A 301 17.55 -4.77 19.00
C LEU A 301 18.20 -5.88 19.81
N SER A 302 19.37 -6.35 19.38
CA SER A 302 20.14 -7.37 20.09
C SER A 302 21.55 -6.88 20.41
N ASP A 303 21.94 -6.95 21.69
CA ASP A 303 23.31 -6.69 22.15
C ASP A 303 23.75 -7.80 23.12
N GLY A 304 24.68 -8.64 22.66
CA GLY A 304 25.10 -9.85 23.36
C GLY A 304 23.92 -10.79 23.65
N ASP A 305 23.74 -11.13 24.93
CA ASP A 305 22.64 -11.99 25.42
C ASP A 305 21.30 -11.23 25.58
N ILE A 306 21.26 -9.91 25.37
CA ILE A 306 20.08 -9.07 25.56
C ILE A 306 19.36 -8.89 24.23
N LYS A 307 18.07 -9.22 24.20
CA LYS A 307 17.13 -8.91 23.10
C LYS A 307 16.05 -7.96 23.60
N VAL A 308 15.80 -6.89 22.85
CA VAL A 308 14.79 -5.88 23.14
C VAL A 308 13.87 -5.75 21.93
N ALA A 309 12.57 -5.94 22.13
CA ALA A 309 11.55 -5.62 21.16
C ALA A 309 10.96 -4.22 21.46
N ILE A 310 10.91 -3.36 20.45
CA ILE A 310 10.30 -2.03 20.52
C ILE A 310 9.22 -1.96 19.44
N SER A 311 8.00 -1.58 19.83
CA SER A 311 6.89 -1.36 18.89
C SER A 311 6.22 -0.02 19.18
N THR A 312 6.16 0.87 18.17
CA THR A 312 5.46 2.15 18.30
C THR A 312 3.96 1.96 18.08
N ILE A 313 3.13 2.50 18.98
CA ILE A 313 1.67 2.41 18.89
C ILE A 313 1.05 3.80 18.99
N PHE A 314 0.23 4.16 18.00
CA PHE A 314 -0.62 5.34 18.03
C PHE A 314 -2.02 4.95 18.52
N MET A 315 -2.47 5.52 19.64
CA MET A 315 -3.79 5.26 20.23
C MET A 315 -4.31 6.48 21.00
N THR A 316 -5.63 6.57 21.18
CA THR A 316 -6.24 7.58 22.05
C THR A 316 -5.97 7.29 23.53
N LEU A 317 -5.75 8.35 24.33
CA LEU A 317 -5.34 8.25 25.73
C LEU A 317 -6.30 7.45 26.63
N GLU A 318 -7.59 7.40 26.29
CA GLU A 318 -8.63 6.70 27.04
C GLU A 318 -8.48 5.16 27.05
N ARG A 319 -7.72 4.56 26.11
CA ARG A 319 -7.48 3.09 26.07
C ARG A 319 -6.33 2.61 26.98
N ARG A 320 -5.63 3.49 27.70
CA ARG A 320 -4.38 3.16 28.42
C ARG A 320 -4.46 2.01 29.44
N GLU A 321 -5.57 1.89 30.18
CA GLU A 321 -5.66 0.90 31.28
C GLU A 321 -5.63 -0.55 30.78
N PHE A 322 -6.18 -0.83 29.59
CA PHE A 322 -6.28 -2.20 29.07
C PHE A 322 -4.93 -2.81 28.66
N ILE A 323 -4.03 -2.00 28.09
CA ILE A 323 -2.74 -2.49 27.56
C ILE A 323 -1.68 -2.59 28.67
N PHE A 324 -1.73 -1.72 29.68
CA PHE A 324 -0.79 -1.80 30.81
C PHE A 324 -0.93 -3.12 31.58
N CYS A 325 -2.17 -3.63 31.74
CA CYS A 325 -2.43 -4.95 32.33
C CYS A 325 -1.98 -6.11 31.43
N PHE A 326 -2.09 -5.98 30.10
CA PHE A 326 -1.74 -7.05 29.16
C PHE A 326 -0.23 -7.23 29.00
N LEU A 327 0.53 -6.13 28.99
CA LEU A 327 2.01 -6.16 28.98
C LEU A 327 2.57 -6.77 30.28
N LEU A 328 2.04 -6.39 31.45
CA LEU A 328 2.41 -6.99 32.73
C LEU A 328 2.12 -8.50 32.78
N SER A 329 1.03 -8.96 32.18
CA SER A 329 0.65 -10.39 32.19
C SER A 329 1.56 -11.26 31.32
N ASN A 330 2.03 -10.75 30.17
CA ASN A 330 2.91 -11.49 29.27
C ASN A 330 4.39 -11.45 29.68
N ILE A 331 4.86 -10.36 30.29
CA ILE A 331 6.23 -10.29 30.87
C ILE A 331 6.42 -11.36 31.97
N ILE A 332 5.38 -11.64 32.76
CA ILE A 332 5.42 -12.65 33.83
C ILE A 332 5.42 -14.10 33.27
N SER A 333 5.00 -14.32 32.02
CA SER A 333 4.92 -15.65 31.40
C SER A 333 6.21 -16.07 30.66
N LEU A 334 7.25 -15.24 30.68
CA LEU A 334 8.55 -15.45 30.03
C LEU A 334 9.73 -15.51 31.04
N SER A 335 9.44 -15.81 32.31
CA SER A 335 10.43 -16.04 33.39
C SER A 335 10.42 -17.49 33.87
#